data_AF-A0A9D8AY15-F1
#
_entry.id   AF-A0A9D8AY15-F1
#
_cell.length_a   1.000
_cell.length_b   1.000
_cell.length_c   1.000
_cell.angle_alpha   90.00
_cell.angle_beta   90.00
_cell.angle_gamma   90.00
#
_symmetry.space_group_name_H-M   'P 1'
#
loop_
_entity.id
_entity.type
_entity.pdbx_description
1 polymer ?
#
loop_
_entity_poly.entity_id
_entity_poly.type
_entity_poly.pdbx_seq_one_letter_code
_entity_poly.pdbx_strand_id
1 'polypeptide(L)'
;MTTTWRLLDTDPRSAAENMALNEVTLAAHSEGRVPDTLRFLQFSPRCTLVGYHQSVEQEIRIPYCQEYRIEINRRLTGGGALFWDETQLGWEIYASRSDTRFPQRAEELYERICQAAIRGLATLGVRAAFRAKNDIEVDGRKISGTGGTSLNGTFLFQGTLLVDFDVDTMLRALRIPTEKLRDKTCGRKSSSTLTFP
;
A
#
# COMPACT_ATOMS: atom_id res chain seq x y z
N MET A 1 12.35 1.14 28.20
CA MET A 1 12.18 -0.29 27.87
C MET A 1 12.30 -0.42 26.37
N THR A 2 13.11 -1.35 25.87
CA THR A 2 13.19 -1.64 24.44
C THR A 2 11.97 -2.46 24.04
N THR A 3 11.03 -1.85 23.31
CA THR A 3 9.87 -2.56 22.77
C THR A 3 10.33 -3.45 21.62
N THR A 4 10.21 -4.77 21.76
CA THR A 4 10.54 -5.71 20.69
C THR A 4 9.46 -5.64 19.60
N TRP A 5 9.87 -5.33 18.38
CA TRP A 5 9.01 -5.34 17.20
C TRP A 5 9.13 -6.69 16.49
N ARG A 6 8.03 -7.15 15.88
CA ARG A 6 8.05 -8.30 14.97
C ARG A 6 8.22 -7.82 13.54
N LEU A 7 9.19 -8.39 12.83
CA LEU A 7 9.34 -8.24 11.39
C LEU A 7 8.74 -9.47 10.70
N LEU A 8 7.83 -9.24 9.75
CA LEU A 8 7.31 -10.27 8.86
C LEU A 8 7.73 -9.94 7.43
N ASP A 9 8.65 -10.69 6.87
CA ASP A 9 8.98 -10.63 5.45
C ASP A 9 8.30 -11.82 4.77
N THR A 10 7.13 -11.57 4.15
CA THR A 10 6.34 -12.65 3.55
C THR A 10 6.63 -12.75 2.07
N ASP A 11 6.89 -13.98 1.59
CA ASP A 11 6.94 -14.30 0.16
C ASP A 11 5.70 -13.77 -0.58
N PRO A 12 5.73 -13.59 -1.92
CA PRO A 12 4.54 -13.25 -2.69
C PRO A 12 3.36 -14.20 -2.39
N ARG A 13 2.19 -13.61 -2.13
CA ARG A 13 0.95 -14.32 -1.78
C ARG A 13 -0.21 -13.90 -2.67
N SER A 14 -1.26 -14.73 -2.71
CA SER A 14 -2.52 -14.35 -3.34
C SER A 14 -3.15 -13.14 -2.66
N ALA A 15 -4.09 -12.47 -3.34
CA ALA A 15 -4.81 -11.36 -2.77
C ALA A 15 -5.58 -11.79 -1.51
N ALA A 16 -6.19 -12.98 -1.54
CA ALA A 16 -6.94 -13.51 -0.40
C ALA A 16 -6.06 -13.76 0.83
N GLU A 17 -4.89 -14.39 0.65
CA GLU A 17 -3.94 -14.63 1.74
C GLU A 17 -3.42 -13.32 2.35
N ASN A 18 -3.06 -12.34 1.51
CA ASN A 18 -2.58 -11.04 1.98
C ASN A 18 -3.65 -10.30 2.79
N MET A 19 -4.90 -10.28 2.32
CA MET A 19 -6.00 -9.63 3.02
C MET A 19 -6.35 -10.35 4.33
N ALA A 20 -6.32 -11.69 4.34
CA ALA A 20 -6.53 -12.48 5.56
C ALA A 20 -5.42 -12.22 6.59
N LEU A 21 -4.16 -12.13 6.15
CA LEU A 21 -3.04 -11.78 7.02
C LEU A 21 -3.17 -10.38 7.61
N ASN A 22 -3.73 -9.42 6.85
CA ASN A 22 -4.01 -8.10 7.40
C ASN A 22 -5.01 -8.16 8.55
N GLU A 23 -6.12 -8.86 8.35
CA GLU A 23 -7.20 -8.96 9.33
C GLU A 23 -6.73 -9.68 10.60
N VAL A 24 -6.10 -10.85 10.44
CA VAL A 24 -5.62 -11.67 11.55
C VAL A 24 -4.53 -10.94 12.34
N THR A 25 -3.61 -10.25 11.67
CA THR A 25 -2.54 -9.51 12.35
C THR A 25 -3.09 -8.32 13.12
N LEU A 26 -4.02 -7.56 12.52
CA LEU A 26 -4.67 -6.43 13.16
C LEU A 26 -5.48 -6.86 14.39
N ALA A 27 -6.30 -7.90 14.26
CA ALA A 27 -7.08 -8.46 15.36
C ALA A 27 -6.19 -9.01 16.48
N ALA A 28 -5.20 -9.84 16.14
CA ALA A 28 -4.28 -10.41 17.11
C ALA A 28 -3.50 -9.34 17.88
N HIS A 29 -3.06 -8.26 17.21
CA HIS A 29 -2.40 -7.15 17.89
C HIS A 29 -3.37 -6.43 18.83
N SER A 30 -4.60 -6.17 18.38
CA SER A 30 -5.62 -5.49 19.20
C SER A 30 -6.00 -6.26 20.47
N GLU A 31 -5.79 -7.57 20.48
CA GLU A 31 -5.99 -8.46 21.62
C GLU A 31 -4.71 -8.69 22.44
N GLY A 32 -3.60 -8.02 22.11
CA GLY A 32 -2.32 -8.16 22.80
C GLY A 32 -1.63 -9.52 22.57
N ARG A 33 -2.03 -10.29 21.55
CA ARG A 33 -1.47 -11.61 21.24
C ARG A 33 -0.15 -11.54 20.47
N VAL A 34 0.15 -10.41 19.84
CA VAL A 34 1.37 -10.18 19.05
C VAL A 34 1.90 -8.77 19.30
N PRO A 35 3.22 -8.53 19.21
CA PRO A 35 3.79 -7.19 19.39
C PRO A 35 3.55 -6.30 18.16
N ASP A 36 3.88 -5.02 18.28
CA ASP A 36 3.99 -4.08 17.15
C ASP A 36 4.70 -4.80 15.98
N THR A 37 4.12 -4.73 14.78
CA THR A 37 4.57 -5.51 13.63
C THR A 37 4.87 -4.61 12.45
N LEU A 38 6.06 -4.76 11.86
CA LEU A 38 6.37 -4.30 10.50
C LEU A 38 6.28 -5.51 9.57
N ARG A 39 5.54 -5.38 8.47
CA ARG A 39 5.42 -6.43 7.46
C ARG A 39 5.76 -5.90 6.07
N PHE A 40 6.51 -6.68 5.30
CA PHE A 40 6.69 -6.52 3.86
C PHE A 40 5.89 -7.60 3.12
N LEU A 41 5.28 -7.23 2.00
CA LEU A 41 4.42 -8.13 1.22
C LEU A 41 4.46 -7.82 -0.27
N GLN A 42 4.16 -8.84 -1.06
CA GLN A 42 3.96 -8.75 -2.50
C GLN A 42 2.75 -9.61 -2.90
N PHE A 43 2.21 -9.36 -4.09
CA PHE A 43 1.06 -10.10 -4.62
C PHE A 43 1.48 -10.98 -5.80
N SER A 44 1.05 -12.23 -5.78
CA SER A 44 1.15 -13.16 -6.89
C SER A 44 0.02 -14.20 -6.77
N PRO A 45 -0.86 -14.34 -7.77
CA PRO A 45 -0.86 -13.63 -9.06
C PRO A 45 -1.29 -12.16 -8.94
N ARG A 46 -1.20 -11.42 -10.05
CA ARG A 46 -1.72 -10.05 -10.21
C ARG A 46 -3.15 -9.93 -9.68
N CYS A 47 -3.47 -8.81 -9.05
CA CYS A 47 -4.80 -8.59 -8.48
C CYS A 47 -5.29 -7.15 -8.58
N THR A 48 -6.60 -6.99 -8.39
CA THR A 48 -7.25 -5.72 -8.12
C THR A 48 -7.83 -5.74 -6.72
N LEU A 49 -7.64 -4.63 -5.99
CA LEU A 49 -8.17 -4.46 -4.66
C LEU A 49 -9.17 -3.31 -4.64
N VAL A 50 -10.43 -3.59 -4.33
CA VAL A 50 -11.42 -2.54 -4.08
C VAL A 50 -11.33 -2.04 -2.64
N GLY A 51 -11.52 -0.75 -2.43
CA GLY A 51 -11.57 -0.17 -1.08
C GLY A 51 -12.80 -0.65 -0.32
N TYR A 52 -12.72 -0.61 1.01
CA TYR A 52 -13.75 -1.15 1.91
C TYR A 52 -15.19 -0.76 1.53
N HIS A 53 -15.42 0.52 1.16
CA HIS A 53 -16.74 1.06 0.83
C HIS A 53 -17.10 1.06 -0.68
N GLN A 54 -16.25 0.51 -1.56
CA GLN A 54 -16.47 0.60 -3.01
C GLN A 54 -17.31 -0.57 -3.57
N SER A 55 -18.09 -0.32 -4.62
CA SER A 55 -18.73 -1.38 -5.43
C SER A 55 -17.69 -2.00 -6.37
N VAL A 56 -17.70 -3.32 -6.48
CA VAL A 56 -16.77 -4.03 -7.39
C VAL A 56 -17.10 -3.71 -8.84
N GLU A 57 -18.39 -3.69 -9.18
CA GLU A 57 -18.91 -3.48 -10.53
C GLU A 57 -18.61 -2.07 -11.06
N GLN A 58 -18.59 -1.08 -10.17
CA GLN A 58 -18.31 0.31 -10.51
C GLN A 58 -16.81 0.60 -10.68
N GLU A 59 -15.95 -0.16 -10.00
CA GLU A 59 -14.50 0.12 -9.96
C GLU A 59 -13.68 -0.82 -10.84
N ILE A 60 -14.14 -2.05 -11.08
CA ILE A 60 -13.37 -3.10 -11.73
C ILE A 60 -14.03 -3.49 -13.06
N ARG A 61 -13.22 -3.68 -14.10
CA ARG A 61 -13.66 -4.32 -15.35
C ARG A 61 -13.58 -5.84 -15.16
N ILE A 62 -14.60 -6.40 -14.50
CA ILE A 62 -14.66 -7.83 -14.13
C ILE A 62 -14.37 -8.76 -15.32
N PRO A 63 -14.95 -8.58 -16.53
CA PRO A 63 -14.66 -9.48 -17.65
C PRO A 63 -13.18 -9.51 -18.05
N TYR A 64 -12.53 -8.34 -18.04
CA TYR A 64 -11.09 -8.24 -18.32
C TYR A 64 -10.28 -8.96 -17.23
N CYS A 65 -10.62 -8.74 -15.95
CA CYS A 65 -9.90 -9.40 -14.86
C CYS A 65 -10.04 -10.93 -14.93
N GLN A 66 -11.22 -11.44 -15.28
CA GLN A 66 -11.46 -12.87 -15.47
C GLN A 66 -10.66 -13.45 -16.65
N GLU A 67 -10.69 -12.78 -17.81
CA GLU A 67 -9.97 -13.21 -19.01
C GLU A 67 -8.46 -13.29 -18.79
N TYR A 68 -7.88 -12.30 -18.09
CA TYR A 68 -6.44 -12.19 -17.86
C TYR A 68 -6.00 -12.78 -16.50
N ARG A 69 -6.87 -13.52 -15.81
CA ARG A 69 -6.61 -14.16 -14.51
C ARG A 69 -6.07 -13.20 -13.44
N ILE A 70 -6.61 -11.98 -13.41
CA ILE A 70 -6.32 -10.97 -12.39
C ILE A 70 -7.32 -11.18 -11.26
N GLU A 71 -6.83 -11.45 -10.05
CA GLU A 71 -7.69 -11.64 -8.88
C GLU A 71 -8.47 -10.36 -8.53
N ILE A 72 -9.63 -10.51 -7.89
CA ILE A 72 -10.43 -9.40 -7.39
C ILE A 72 -10.66 -9.63 -5.91
N ASN A 73 -10.22 -8.69 -5.07
CA ASN A 73 -10.42 -8.78 -3.62
C ASN A 73 -10.77 -7.42 -3.00
N ARG A 74 -11.18 -7.41 -1.73
CA ARG A 74 -11.52 -6.21 -0.97
C ARG A 74 -10.57 -6.07 0.20
N ARG A 75 -10.04 -4.86 0.39
CA ARG A 75 -9.17 -4.55 1.52
C ARG A 75 -9.94 -3.94 2.69
N LEU A 76 -9.38 -4.09 3.89
CA LEU A 76 -9.91 -3.52 5.14
C LEU A 76 -9.82 -1.98 5.19
N THR A 77 -8.98 -1.39 4.35
CA THR A 77 -8.78 0.06 4.28
C THR A 77 -9.72 0.71 3.27
N GLY A 78 -10.03 1.99 3.49
CA GLY A 78 -10.75 2.82 2.54
C GLY A 78 -9.91 3.21 1.31
N GLY A 79 -10.36 4.23 0.57
CA GLY A 79 -9.68 4.75 -0.62
C GLY A 79 -10.15 4.10 -1.93
N GLY A 80 -9.49 4.46 -3.04
CA GLY A 80 -9.87 4.03 -4.40
C GLY A 80 -9.37 2.64 -4.79
N ALA A 81 -9.82 2.09 -5.93
CA ALA A 81 -9.37 0.78 -6.38
C ALA A 81 -7.87 0.79 -6.75
N LEU A 82 -7.20 -0.33 -6.45
CA LEU A 82 -5.77 -0.54 -6.68
C LEU A 82 -5.56 -1.73 -7.62
N PHE A 83 -4.45 -1.70 -8.34
CA PHE A 83 -3.96 -2.82 -9.15
C PHE A 83 -2.58 -3.19 -8.62
N TRP A 84 -2.37 -4.49 -8.40
CA TRP A 84 -1.12 -5.07 -7.96
C TRP A 84 -0.60 -6.06 -8.98
N ASP A 85 0.69 -5.96 -9.24
CA ASP A 85 1.51 -6.90 -9.98
C ASP A 85 2.76 -7.22 -9.15
N GLU A 86 3.57 -8.12 -9.67
CA GLU A 86 4.71 -8.70 -8.97
C GLU A 86 5.88 -7.70 -8.81
N THR A 87 5.82 -6.54 -9.47
CA THR A 87 6.89 -5.51 -9.45
C THR A 87 6.70 -4.48 -8.33
N GLN A 88 5.62 -4.57 -7.56
CA GLN A 88 5.35 -3.67 -6.45
C GLN A 88 5.73 -4.31 -5.11
N LEU A 89 6.19 -3.47 -4.18
CA LEU A 89 6.42 -3.85 -2.79
C LEU A 89 5.40 -3.16 -1.89
N GLY A 90 4.73 -3.93 -1.03
CA GLY A 90 3.91 -3.41 0.05
C GLY A 90 4.68 -3.38 1.37
N TRP A 91 4.32 -2.44 2.23
CA TRP A 91 4.76 -2.40 3.61
C TRP A 91 3.61 -2.01 4.54
N GLU A 92 3.59 -2.58 5.73
CA GLU A 92 2.50 -2.47 6.70
C GLU A 92 3.05 -2.32 8.12
N ILE A 93 2.45 -1.43 8.91
CA ILE A 93 2.72 -1.24 10.33
C ILE A 93 1.44 -1.50 11.10
N TYR A 94 1.53 -2.39 12.09
CA TYR A 94 0.50 -2.66 13.09
C TYR A 94 1.02 -2.19 14.43
N ALA A 95 0.38 -1.19 15.03
CA ALA A 95 0.82 -0.68 16.32
C ALA A 95 -0.32 -0.06 17.13
N SER A 96 -0.08 0.10 18.43
CA SER A 96 -1.04 0.74 19.33
C SER A 96 -1.21 2.23 19.06
N ARG A 97 -2.45 2.71 19.09
CA ARG A 97 -2.78 4.15 19.10
C ARG A 97 -2.43 4.83 20.41
N SER A 98 -2.24 4.09 21.50
CA SER A 98 -1.79 4.65 22.77
C SER A 98 -0.28 4.90 22.83
N ASP A 99 0.47 4.41 21.85
CA ASP A 99 1.91 4.61 21.81
C ASP A 99 2.27 6.06 21.44
N THR A 100 3.05 6.70 22.30
CA THR A 100 3.38 8.14 22.21
C THR A 100 4.29 8.47 21.03
N ARG A 101 4.90 7.48 20.37
CA ARG A 101 5.66 7.66 19.13
C ARG A 101 4.75 8.03 17.95
N PHE A 102 3.46 7.69 18.03
CA PHE A 102 2.48 7.92 16.97
C PHE A 102 1.54 9.10 17.29
N PRO A 103 1.46 10.10 16.40
CA PRO A 103 0.50 11.18 16.56
C PRO A 103 -0.96 10.71 16.59
N GLN A 104 -1.78 11.39 17.38
CA GLN A 104 -3.22 11.11 17.47
C GLN A 104 -3.98 11.66 16.26
N ARG A 105 -3.53 12.78 15.67
CA ARG A 105 -4.17 13.34 14.47
C ARG A 105 -3.75 12.52 13.25
N ALA A 106 -4.71 12.20 12.40
CA ALA A 106 -4.49 11.31 11.26
C ALA A 106 -3.44 11.90 10.30
N GLU A 107 -3.52 13.18 9.97
CA GLU A 107 -2.59 13.83 9.05
C GLU A 107 -1.14 13.76 9.56
N GLU A 108 -0.94 14.03 10.85
CA GLU A 108 0.36 13.97 11.51
C GLU A 108 0.88 12.53 11.60
N LEU A 109 -0.01 11.55 11.80
CA LEU A 109 0.35 10.13 11.79
C LEU A 109 0.87 9.73 10.41
N TYR A 110 0.13 10.08 9.36
CA TYR A 110 0.49 9.78 7.98
C TYR A 110 1.84 10.40 7.64
N GLU A 111 2.04 11.68 7.94
CA GLU A 111 3.32 12.34 7.72
C GLU A 111 4.45 11.67 8.52
N ARG A 112 4.24 11.39 9.82
CA ARG A 112 5.24 10.74 10.67
C ARG A 112 5.71 9.39 10.10
N ILE A 113 4.77 8.57 9.66
CA ILE A 113 5.07 7.23 9.13
C ILE A 113 5.69 7.33 7.73
N CYS A 114 5.16 8.17 6.84
CA CYS A 114 5.76 8.42 5.53
C CYS A 114 7.19 8.93 5.66
N GLN A 115 7.48 9.82 6.61
CA GLN A 115 8.84 10.29 6.88
C GLN A 115 9.76 9.17 7.35
N ALA A 116 9.25 8.17 8.08
CA ALA A 116 10.04 6.98 8.43
C ALA A 116 10.37 6.14 7.19
N ALA A 117 9.39 5.91 6.30
CA ALA A 117 9.62 5.22 5.03
C ALA A 117 10.61 5.99 4.13
N ILE A 118 10.49 7.31 4.03
CA ILE A 118 11.42 8.19 3.28
C ILE A 118 12.85 8.05 3.82
N ARG A 119 13.04 8.01 5.15
CA ARG A 119 14.38 7.78 5.72
C ARG A 119 14.94 6.41 5.36
N GLY A 120 14.11 5.37 5.32
CA GLY A 120 14.51 4.04 4.82
C GLY A 120 14.90 4.06 3.34
N LEU A 121 14.10 4.72 2.50
CA LEU A 121 14.42 4.90 1.07
C LEU A 121 15.74 5.68 0.86
N ALA A 122 16.03 6.65 1.71
CA ALA A 122 17.28 7.41 1.64
C ALA A 122 18.52 6.54 1.90
N THR A 123 18.44 5.47 2.72
CA THR A 123 19.56 4.54 2.90
C THR A 123 19.84 3.70 1.66
N LEU A 124 18.86 3.60 0.74
CA LEU A 124 18.99 2.97 -0.58
C LEU A 124 19.36 3.99 -1.68
N GLY A 125 19.66 5.24 -1.32
CA GLY A 125 20.02 6.29 -2.27
C GLY A 125 18.83 6.99 -2.93
N VAL A 126 17.59 6.71 -2.51
CA VAL A 126 16.38 7.31 -3.10
C VAL A 126 16.02 8.60 -2.35
N ARG A 127 16.04 9.73 -3.05
CA ARG A 127 15.65 11.04 -2.51
C ARG A 127 14.16 11.26 -2.65
N ALA A 128 13.40 10.76 -1.69
CA ALA A 128 11.95 10.88 -1.66
C ALA A 128 11.48 12.06 -0.78
N ALA A 129 10.28 12.56 -1.04
CA ALA A 129 9.60 13.59 -0.27
C ALA A 129 8.16 13.20 0.05
N PHE A 130 7.64 13.71 1.16
CA PHE A 130 6.23 13.54 1.52
C PHE A 130 5.37 14.49 0.69
N ARG A 131 4.33 13.96 0.06
CA ARG A 131 3.33 14.71 -0.70
C ARG A 131 1.99 14.57 0.01
N ALA A 132 1.48 15.67 0.55
CA ALA A 132 0.17 15.68 1.17
C ALA A 132 -0.92 15.23 0.16
N LYS A 133 -1.91 14.44 0.57
CA LYS A 133 -2.26 14.09 1.96
C LYS A 133 -1.61 12.81 2.48
N ASN A 134 -1.17 11.90 1.62
CA ASN A 134 -0.83 10.53 1.99
C ASN A 134 0.14 9.84 1.02
N ASP A 135 0.92 10.60 0.25
CA ASP A 135 1.77 10.05 -0.81
C ASP A 135 3.26 10.29 -0.53
N ILE A 136 4.10 9.48 -1.15
CA ILE A 136 5.54 9.70 -1.22
C ILE A 136 5.90 9.88 -2.70
N GLU A 137 6.74 10.86 -2.99
CA GLU A 137 7.14 11.21 -4.35
C GLU A 137 8.65 11.36 -4.51
N VAL A 138 9.12 11.23 -5.75
CA VAL A 138 10.48 11.54 -6.21
C VAL A 138 10.32 12.46 -7.42
N ASP A 139 11.00 13.60 -7.42
CA ASP A 139 10.94 14.60 -8.50
C ASP A 139 9.49 14.97 -8.92
N GLY A 140 8.59 15.13 -7.95
CA GLY A 140 7.18 15.46 -8.15
C GLY A 140 6.31 14.31 -8.66
N ARG A 141 6.86 13.10 -8.82
CA ARG A 141 6.16 11.90 -9.26
C ARG A 141 5.90 10.95 -8.09
N LYS A 142 4.64 10.54 -7.94
CA LYS A 142 4.23 9.59 -6.90
C LYS A 142 4.90 8.23 -7.09
N ILE A 143 5.55 7.75 -6.04
CA ILE A 143 6.15 6.41 -5.95
C ILE A 143 5.49 5.53 -4.88
N SER A 144 4.71 6.13 -3.98
CA SER A 144 3.97 5.42 -2.93
C SER A 144 2.62 6.07 -2.70
N GLY A 145 1.57 5.25 -2.59
CA GLY A 145 0.32 5.66 -1.95
C GLY A 145 0.18 4.98 -0.60
N THR A 146 -0.22 5.73 0.42
CA THR A 146 -0.42 5.19 1.77
C THR A 146 -1.86 5.30 2.24
N GLY A 147 -2.21 4.52 3.24
CA GLY A 147 -3.54 4.49 3.84
C GLY A 147 -3.54 3.70 5.12
N GLY A 148 -4.65 3.73 5.85
CA GLY A 148 -4.76 2.96 7.08
C GLY A 148 -6.19 2.78 7.55
N THR A 149 -6.32 1.91 8.54
CA THR A 149 -7.56 1.64 9.27
C THR A 149 -7.22 1.37 10.73
N SER A 150 -8.23 1.33 11.60
CA SER A 150 -8.05 1.08 13.02
C SER A 150 -9.08 0.08 13.53
N LEU A 151 -8.67 -0.73 14.50
CA LEU A 151 -9.50 -1.70 15.22
C LEU A 151 -9.08 -1.71 16.70
N ASN A 152 -10.03 -1.48 17.61
CA ASN A 152 -9.85 -1.62 19.07
C ASN A 152 -8.54 -0.99 19.59
N GLY A 153 -8.27 0.27 19.24
CA GLY A 153 -7.08 0.99 19.70
C GLY A 153 -5.77 0.59 19.01
N THR A 154 -5.79 -0.34 18.05
CA THR A 154 -4.68 -0.64 17.14
C THR A 154 -4.94 0.00 15.79
N PHE A 155 -3.89 0.43 15.09
CA PHE A 155 -3.99 0.81 13.69
C PHE A 155 -3.18 -0.13 12.79
N LEU A 156 -3.68 -0.32 11.57
CA LEU A 156 -2.94 -0.79 10.42
C LEU A 156 -2.66 0.41 9.52
N PHE A 157 -1.40 0.74 9.32
CA PHE A 157 -0.95 1.71 8.33
C PHE A 157 -0.16 0.99 7.24
N GLN A 158 -0.46 1.27 5.98
CA GLN A 158 0.15 0.58 4.86
C GLN A 158 0.57 1.54 3.77
N GLY A 159 1.60 1.17 3.02
CA GLY A 159 2.04 1.86 1.83
C GLY A 159 2.46 0.90 0.73
N THR A 160 2.45 1.41 -0.49
CA THR A 160 2.97 0.72 -1.67
C THR A 160 4.29 1.34 -2.10
N LEU A 161 5.12 0.63 -2.82
CA LEU A 161 6.28 1.18 -3.51
C LEU A 161 6.23 0.70 -4.95
N LEU A 162 6.08 1.66 -5.87
CA LEU A 162 6.03 1.43 -7.30
C LEU A 162 7.46 1.34 -7.83
N VAL A 163 7.90 0.15 -8.25
CA VAL A 163 9.24 -0.07 -8.82
C VAL A 163 9.17 -0.10 -10.35
N ASP A 164 8.45 -1.06 -10.93
CA ASP A 164 8.28 -1.21 -12.39
C ASP A 164 6.82 -1.53 -12.76
N PHE A 165 5.93 -0.56 -12.54
CA PHE A 165 4.49 -0.76 -12.50
C PHE A 165 3.82 -0.82 -13.88
N ASP A 166 3.04 -1.88 -14.16
CA ASP A 166 2.28 -2.04 -15.41
C ASP A 166 1.01 -1.16 -15.45
N VAL A 167 1.22 0.12 -15.79
CA VAL A 167 0.16 1.13 -15.91
C VAL A 167 -0.89 0.74 -16.95
N ASP A 168 -0.49 0.13 -18.07
CA ASP A 168 -1.41 -0.18 -19.17
C ASP A 168 -2.41 -1.27 -18.74
N THR A 169 -1.95 -2.31 -18.03
CA THR A 169 -2.83 -3.34 -17.46
C THR A 169 -3.70 -2.78 -16.35
N MET A 170 -3.18 -1.91 -15.47
CA MET A 170 -4.01 -1.20 -14.48
C MET A 170 -5.15 -0.43 -15.17
N LEU A 171 -4.86 0.35 -16.22
CA LEU A 171 -5.87 1.14 -16.92
C LEU A 171 -6.94 0.28 -17.57
N ARG A 172 -6.61 -0.94 -18.01
CA ARG A 172 -7.55 -1.93 -18.56
C ARG A 172 -8.35 -2.66 -17.47
N ALA A 173 -7.75 -2.96 -16.32
CA ALA A 173 -8.40 -3.63 -15.21
C ALA A 173 -9.36 -2.71 -14.42
N LEU A 174 -9.00 -1.43 -14.23
CA LEU A 174 -9.72 -0.50 -13.35
C LEU A 174 -10.56 0.54 -14.10
N ARG A 175 -11.81 0.73 -13.68
CA ARG A 175 -12.71 1.82 -14.10
C ARG A 175 -12.29 3.13 -13.42
N ILE A 176 -11.22 3.75 -13.91
CA ILE A 176 -10.71 5.00 -13.33
C ILE A 176 -11.52 6.19 -13.85
N PRO A 177 -12.10 7.03 -12.98
CA PRO A 177 -12.75 8.28 -13.38
C PRO A 177 -11.76 9.17 -14.14
N THR A 178 -12.24 9.86 -15.17
CA THR A 178 -11.40 10.70 -16.07
C THR A 178 -10.60 11.76 -15.32
N GLU A 179 -11.13 12.30 -14.23
CA GLU A 179 -10.49 13.27 -13.35
C GLU A 179 -9.20 12.72 -12.68
N LYS A 180 -9.17 11.43 -12.34
CA LYS A 180 -8.03 10.76 -11.68
C LYS A 180 -6.97 10.25 -12.65
N LEU A 181 -7.19 10.35 -13.97
CA LEU A 181 -6.23 9.89 -14.97
C LEU A 181 -5.00 10.82 -15.08
N ARG A 182 -5.16 12.11 -14.78
CA ARG A 182 -4.09 13.12 -14.91
C ARG A 182 -2.88 12.81 -14.01
N ASP A 183 -3.13 12.32 -12.80
CA ASP A 183 -2.08 11.96 -11.85
C ASP A 183 -1.42 10.60 -12.15
N LYS A 184 -2.04 9.75 -12.99
CA LYS A 184 -1.61 8.36 -13.25
C LYS A 184 -0.95 8.13 -14.61
N THR A 185 -1.16 9.04 -15.57
CA THR A 185 -0.66 8.90 -16.96
C THR A 185 0.78 9.41 -17.16
N CYS A 186 1.41 9.99 -16.13
CA CYS A 186 2.78 10.50 -16.20
C CYS A 186 3.87 9.40 -16.11
N GLY A 187 3.59 8.19 -16.60
CA GLY A 187 4.60 7.14 -16.86
C GLY A 187 5.03 7.05 -18.32
N ARG A 188 4.29 7.66 -19.26
CA ARG A 188 4.67 7.69 -20.68
C ARG A 188 5.52 8.94 -20.99
N LYS A 189 6.83 8.83 -20.76
CA LYS A 189 7.91 9.40 -21.60
C LYS A 189 9.26 9.00 -20.99
N SER A 190 10.05 8.30 -21.81
CA SER A 190 11.39 7.72 -21.60
C SER A 190 11.54 6.79 -20.40
N SER A 191 11.66 5.49 -20.72
CA SER A 191 12.45 4.54 -19.93
C SER A 191 13.82 5.16 -19.65
N SER A 192 14.03 5.58 -18.41
CA SER A 192 15.34 5.61 -17.79
C SER A 192 15.24 4.64 -16.63
N THR A 193 15.60 3.39 -16.90
CA THR A 193 15.91 2.38 -15.89
C THR A 193 16.72 3.06 -14.78
N LEU A 194 16.23 3.01 -13.53
CA LEU A 194 17.02 3.36 -12.36
C LEU A 194 18.08 2.26 -12.20
N THR A 195 19.19 2.40 -12.91
CA THR A 195 20.38 1.58 -12.70
C THR A 195 21.11 2.17 -11.50
N PHE A 196 21.13 1.44 -10.38
CA PHE A 196 22.00 1.77 -9.25
C PHE A 196 23.44 1.34 -9.57
N PRO A 197 24.46 2.07 -9.08
CA PRO A 197 25.87 1.67 -9.21
C PRO A 197 26.21 0.41 -8.42
#